data_AF-A0A2J6Q0S8-F1
#
_entry.id   AF-A0A2J6Q0S8-F1
#
_cell.length_a   1.000
_cell.length_b   1.000
_cell.length_c   1.000
_cell.angle_alpha   90.00
_cell.angle_beta   90.00
_cell.angle_gamma   90.00
#
_symmetry.space_group_name_H-M   'P 1'
#
loop_
_entity.id
_entity.type
_entity.pdbx_description
1 polymer ?
#
loop_
_entity_poly.entity_id
_entity_poly.type
_entity_poly.pdbx_seq_one_letter_code
_entity_poly.pdbx_strand_id
1 'polypeptide(L)'
;MASPPTVSYGLITLSGTVTSYLPLTTAWSAPTECSTLYYENLAGGQLYINAPDYANVVVGASTCIPPAVSTWWYNTASSVAPTVYLLGGYSFLCPLAYTTVVNIPEQSATAIGCCPS
;
A
#
# COMPACT_ATOMS: atom_id res chain seq x y z
N MET A 1 21.59 6.87 22.10
CA MET A 1 20.38 6.95 21.28
C MET A 1 20.72 6.34 19.93
N ALA A 2 20.16 5.19 19.58
CA ALA A 2 20.42 4.55 18.28
C ALA A 2 19.61 5.27 17.20
N SER A 3 20.23 5.60 16.07
CA SER A 3 19.53 6.19 14.93
C SER A 3 18.51 5.17 14.37
N PRO A 4 17.30 5.59 13.96
CA PRO A 4 16.35 4.68 13.33
C PRO A 4 16.98 4.07 12.06
N PRO A 5 16.72 2.78 11.76
CA PRO A 5 17.27 2.14 10.57
C PRO A 5 16.79 2.89 9.33
N THR A 6 17.71 3.24 8.45
CA THR A 6 17.38 3.92 7.20
C THR A 6 16.74 2.88 6.27
N VAL A 7 15.43 2.99 6.06
CA VAL A 7 14.72 2.15 5.08
C VAL A 7 15.15 2.60 3.68
N SER A 8 15.77 1.70 2.92
CA SER A 8 16.11 1.95 1.52
C SER A 8 14.87 1.72 0.65
N TYR A 9 14.28 2.81 0.15
CA TYR A 9 13.23 2.78 -0.86
C TYR A 9 13.89 2.89 -2.26
N GLY A 10 14.74 1.92 -2.61
CA GLY A 10 15.44 1.88 -3.90
C GLY A 10 14.71 1.02 -4.93
N LEU A 11 14.90 1.31 -6.23
CA LEU A 11 14.46 0.43 -7.31
C LEU A 11 15.24 -0.89 -7.26
N ILE A 12 14.55 -2.02 -7.39
CA ILE A 12 15.18 -3.34 -7.56
C ILE A 12 14.84 -3.84 -8.96
N THR A 13 15.83 -4.27 -9.74
CA THR A 13 15.57 -4.83 -11.08
C THR A 13 15.85 -6.32 -11.10
N LEU A 14 14.87 -7.13 -11.51
CA LEU A 14 14.93 -8.59 -11.57
C LEU A 14 14.38 -9.07 -12.92
N SER A 15 15.20 -9.77 -13.70
CA SER A 15 14.82 -10.34 -15.01
C SER A 15 14.15 -9.34 -15.98
N GLY A 16 14.59 -8.08 -15.97
CA GLY A 16 14.03 -7.02 -16.81
C GLY A 16 12.78 -6.33 -16.23
N THR A 17 12.27 -6.79 -15.09
CA THR A 17 11.20 -6.13 -14.33
C THR A 17 11.80 -5.25 -13.25
N VAL A 18 11.42 -3.97 -13.24
CA VAL A 18 11.78 -3.01 -12.20
C VAL A 18 10.72 -3.05 -11.09
N THR A 19 11.09 -3.36 -9.87
CA THR A 19 10.26 -3.18 -8.68
C THR A 19 10.51 -1.81 -8.08
N SER A 20 9.46 -1.01 -8.01
CA SER A 20 9.47 0.30 -7.36
C SER A 20 8.66 0.25 -6.07
N TYR A 21 9.24 0.78 -5.00
CA TYR A 21 8.67 0.77 -3.66
C TYR A 21 8.07 2.14 -3.34
N LEU A 22 6.77 2.18 -3.10
CA LEU A 22 6.06 3.40 -2.70
C LEU A 22 6.08 3.51 -1.17
N PRO A 23 6.73 4.55 -0.61
CA PRO A 23 6.83 4.71 0.83
C PRO A 23 5.48 5.02 1.48
N LEU A 24 5.20 4.36 2.61
CA LEU A 24 4.15 4.73 3.56
C LEU A 24 4.80 5.36 4.80
N THR A 25 5.39 6.54 4.63
CA THR A 25 6.23 7.18 5.65
C THR A 25 5.46 7.79 6.82
N THR A 26 4.14 7.95 6.69
CA THR A 26 3.29 8.58 7.71
C THR A 26 1.99 7.79 7.87
N ALA A 27 1.52 7.67 9.11
CA ALA A 27 0.19 7.14 9.37
C ALA A 27 -0.86 7.99 8.65
N TRP A 28 -1.79 7.32 7.96
CA TRP A 28 -2.89 7.99 7.26
C TRP A 28 -4.06 8.14 8.21
N SER A 29 -4.45 9.38 8.49
CA SER A 29 -5.66 9.69 9.24
C SER A 29 -6.86 9.69 8.31
N ALA A 30 -7.40 8.49 8.04
CA ALA A 30 -8.61 8.37 7.25
C ALA A 30 -9.78 9.11 7.95
N PRO A 31 -10.63 9.84 7.19
CA PRO A 31 -11.86 10.41 7.72
C PRO A 31 -12.76 9.34 8.34
N THR A 32 -13.48 9.70 9.41
CA THR A 32 -14.33 8.75 10.15
C THR A 32 -15.41 8.14 9.26
N GLU A 33 -15.93 8.87 8.27
CA GLU A 33 -16.95 8.31 7.36
C GLU A 33 -16.46 7.10 6.56
N CYS A 34 -15.14 6.95 6.36
CA CYS A 34 -14.56 5.89 5.54
C CYS A 34 -14.91 4.47 6.00
N SER A 35 -15.24 4.25 7.28
CA SER A 35 -15.71 2.95 7.77
C SER A 35 -17.11 2.57 7.29
N THR A 36 -17.84 3.50 6.69
CA THR A 36 -19.23 3.33 6.23
C THR A 36 -19.40 3.51 4.73
N LEU A 37 -18.32 3.87 4.01
CA LEU A 37 -18.34 4.08 2.58
C LEU A 37 -18.05 2.76 1.86
N TYR A 38 -19.07 2.23 1.19
CA TYR A 38 -18.98 1.04 0.37
C TYR A 38 -19.21 1.40 -1.10
N TYR A 39 -18.41 0.83 -1.97
CA TYR A 39 -18.47 0.99 -3.41
C TYR A 39 -18.88 -0.32 -4.05
N GLU A 40 -20.04 -0.37 -4.71
CA GLU A 40 -20.40 -1.51 -5.54
C GLU A 40 -20.00 -1.21 -6.99
N ASN A 41 -19.08 -2.01 -7.52
CA ASN A 41 -18.78 -1.97 -8.94
C ASN A 41 -19.90 -2.70 -9.69
N LEU A 42 -20.81 -1.92 -10.29
CA LEU A 42 -21.98 -2.41 -11.03
C LEU A 42 -21.61 -3.30 -12.22
N ALA A 43 -20.39 -3.20 -12.76
CA ALA A 43 -19.95 -4.04 -13.88
C ALA A 43 -19.49 -5.44 -13.42
N GLY A 44 -19.12 -5.61 -12.15
CA GLY A 44 -18.51 -6.83 -11.63
C GLY A 44 -19.25 -7.50 -10.47
N GLY A 45 -20.26 -6.84 -9.88
CA GLY A 45 -20.98 -7.34 -8.69
C GLY A 45 -20.09 -7.42 -7.44
N GLN A 46 -19.00 -6.65 -7.42
CA GLN A 46 -18.02 -6.65 -6.35
C GLN A 46 -18.25 -5.45 -5.44
N LEU A 47 -18.25 -5.70 -4.13
CA LEU A 47 -18.31 -4.66 -3.12
C LEU A 47 -16.90 -4.37 -2.62
N TYR A 48 -16.51 -3.11 -2.68
CA TYR A 48 -15.23 -2.61 -2.21
C TYR A 48 -15.43 -1.67 -1.03
N ILE A 49 -14.47 -1.72 -0.10
CA ILE A 49 -14.30 -0.73 0.95
C ILE A 49 -13.02 0.05 0.67
N ASN A 50 -13.02 1.36 0.92
CA ASN A 50 -11.85 2.22 0.75
C ASN A 50 -11.26 2.19 -0.67
N ALA A 51 -12.10 1.96 -1.68
CA ALA A 51 -11.67 1.87 -3.07
C ALA A 51 -11.16 3.25 -3.54
N PRO A 52 -9.95 3.34 -4.13
CA PRO A 52 -9.37 4.62 -4.55
C PRO A 52 -10.22 5.35 -5.59
N ASP A 53 -10.99 4.59 -6.38
CA ASP A 53 -11.90 5.09 -7.40
C ASP A 53 -13.21 5.62 -6.84
N TYR A 54 -13.54 5.34 -5.57
CA TYR A 54 -14.79 5.80 -4.97
C TYR A 54 -14.96 7.32 -5.05
N ALA A 55 -13.91 8.08 -4.74
CA ALA A 55 -13.91 9.53 -4.83
C ALA A 55 -14.01 10.06 -6.28
N ASN A 56 -13.69 9.23 -7.28
CA ASN A 56 -13.85 9.57 -8.69
C ASN A 56 -15.29 9.34 -9.18
N VAL A 57 -16.01 8.40 -8.56
CA VAL A 57 -17.39 8.03 -8.95
C VAL A 57 -18.42 8.82 -8.15
N VAL A 58 -18.11 9.15 -6.89
CA VAL A 58 -19.00 9.90 -5.99
C VAL A 58 -18.45 11.31 -5.78
N VAL A 59 -19.04 12.28 -6.47
CA VAL A 59 -18.62 13.70 -6.39
C VAL A 59 -18.69 14.18 -4.94
N GLY A 60 -17.56 14.65 -4.41
CA GLY A 60 -17.44 15.17 -3.06
C GLY A 60 -17.15 14.13 -1.98
N ALA A 61 -16.97 12.85 -2.33
CA ALA A 61 -16.54 11.84 -1.37
C ALA A 61 -15.08 12.02 -0.93
N SER A 62 -14.82 11.73 0.34
CA SER A 62 -13.49 11.77 0.92
C SER A 62 -12.59 10.65 0.39
N THR A 63 -11.29 10.93 0.29
CA THR A 63 -10.28 9.90 0.00
C THR A 63 -9.98 9.09 1.26
N CYS A 64 -10.24 7.79 1.22
CA CYS A 64 -10.12 6.91 2.38
C CYS A 64 -8.78 6.21 2.52
N ILE A 65 -7.90 6.34 1.52
CA ILE A 65 -6.58 5.71 1.50
C ILE A 65 -5.50 6.72 1.15
N PRO A 66 -4.26 6.51 1.60
CA PRO A 66 -3.15 7.39 1.22
C PRO A 66 -2.89 7.35 -0.29
N PRO A 67 -2.42 8.46 -0.91
CA PRO A 67 -2.16 8.55 -2.35
C PRO A 67 -1.26 7.42 -2.90
N ALA A 68 -0.27 6.97 -2.11
CA ALA A 68 0.60 5.87 -2.49
C ALA A 68 -0.16 4.55 -2.75
N VAL A 69 -1.24 4.29 -2.00
CA VAL A 69 -2.10 3.10 -2.20
C VAL A 69 -2.88 3.23 -3.51
N SER A 70 -3.40 4.41 -3.82
CA SER A 70 -4.06 4.66 -5.11
C SER A 70 -3.10 4.45 -6.28
N THR A 71 -1.88 4.99 -6.19
CA THR A 71 -0.83 4.80 -7.21
C THR A 71 -0.49 3.32 -7.36
N TRP A 72 -0.30 2.59 -6.26
CA TRP A 72 -0.06 1.14 -6.31
C TRP A 72 -1.22 0.41 -7.01
N TRP A 73 -2.47 0.68 -6.62
CA TRP A 73 -3.67 0.03 -7.15
C TRP A 73 -3.78 0.16 -8.67
N TYR A 74 -3.67 1.38 -9.20
CA TYR A 74 -3.85 1.62 -10.63
C TYR A 74 -2.66 1.15 -11.48
N ASN A 75 -1.44 1.22 -10.95
CA ASN A 75 -0.26 0.81 -11.72
C ASN A 75 -0.05 -0.72 -11.69
N THR A 76 -0.44 -1.42 -10.61
CA THR A 76 -0.36 -2.89 -10.56
C THR A 76 -1.48 -3.58 -11.36
N ALA A 77 -2.61 -2.91 -11.58
CA ALA A 77 -3.69 -3.41 -12.45
C ALA A 77 -3.31 -3.44 -13.94
N SER A 78 -2.21 -2.79 -14.35
CA SER A 78 -1.72 -2.77 -15.72
C SER A 78 -0.74 -3.92 -15.97
N SER A 79 -1.22 -5.03 -16.55
CA SER A 79 -0.47 -6.28 -16.76
C SER A 79 0.68 -6.21 -17.80
N VAL A 80 0.98 -5.03 -18.34
CA VAL A 80 1.91 -4.85 -19.48
C VAL A 80 3.13 -3.98 -19.11
N ALA A 81 3.26 -3.51 -17.87
CA ALA A 81 4.36 -2.62 -17.50
C ALA A 81 5.66 -3.38 -17.16
N PRO A 82 6.83 -2.95 -17.63
CA PRO A 82 8.13 -3.47 -17.18
C PRO A 82 8.46 -3.04 -15.74
N THR A 83 7.56 -2.32 -15.06
CA THR A 83 7.71 -1.84 -13.69
C THR A 83 6.54 -2.30 -12.85
N VAL A 84 6.83 -3.01 -11.75
CA VAL A 84 5.88 -3.42 -10.72
C VAL A 84 6.02 -2.47 -9.54
N TYR A 85 4.91 -1.97 -9.02
CA TYR A 85 4.91 -1.13 -7.82
C TYR A 85 4.51 -1.98 -6.61
N LEU A 86 5.21 -1.81 -5.49
CA LEU A 86 4.88 -2.41 -4.20
C LEU A 86 4.76 -1.32 -3.14
N LEU A 87 3.90 -1.53 -2.15
CA LEU A 87 3.79 -0.66 -0.98
C LEU A 87 4.83 -1.05 0.07
N GLY A 88 5.42 -0.05 0.73
CA GLY A 88 6.51 -0.26 1.69
C GLY A 88 7.87 -0.35 1.01
N GLY A 89 8.94 -0.66 1.75
CA GLY A 89 10.29 -0.87 1.22
C GLY A 89 10.76 -2.30 1.45
N TYR A 90 11.90 -2.67 0.86
CA TYR A 90 12.55 -3.98 1.04
C TYR A 90 12.80 -4.33 2.53
N SER A 91 12.99 -3.31 3.37
CA SER A 91 13.03 -3.43 4.83
C SER A 91 11.86 -2.68 5.47
N PHE A 92 10.66 -3.24 5.41
CA PHE A 92 9.53 -2.71 6.18
C PHE A 92 9.80 -2.94 7.68
N LEU A 93 9.75 -1.89 8.49
CA LEU A 93 9.77 -2.03 9.95
C LEU A 93 8.37 -1.75 10.47
N CYS A 94 7.90 -2.54 11.43
CA CYS A 94 6.63 -2.25 12.08
C CYS A 94 6.67 -0.84 12.70
N PRO A 95 5.57 -0.07 12.63
CA PRO A 95 5.49 1.24 13.27
C PRO A 95 5.80 1.16 14.77
N LEU A 96 6.20 2.28 15.38
CA LEU A 96 6.65 2.34 16.79
C LEU A 96 5.66 1.73 17.82
N ALA A 97 4.37 1.66 17.49
CA ALA A 97 3.30 1.10 18.32
C ALA A 97 2.92 -0.36 17.97
N TYR A 98 3.70 -1.03 17.12
CA TYR A 98 3.41 -2.37 16.61
C TYR A 98 4.63 -3.28 16.79
N THR A 99 4.38 -4.51 17.20
CA THR A 99 5.41 -5.57 17.31
C THR A 99 5.40 -6.42 16.04
N THR A 100 6.58 -6.73 15.50
CA THR A 100 6.73 -7.69 14.41
C THR A 100 6.40 -9.09 14.90
N VAL A 101 5.37 -9.71 14.33
CA VAL A 101 4.94 -11.07 14.64
C VAL A 101 5.33 -12.09 13.57
N VAL A 102 5.58 -11.64 12.34
CA VAL A 102 5.99 -12.50 11.22
C VAL A 102 7.03 -11.77 10.39
N ASN A 103 8.09 -12.49 9.98
CA ASN A 103 9.08 -12.02 9.02
C ASN A 103 9.44 -13.18 8.08
N ILE A 104 8.86 -13.17 6.88
CA ILE A 104 9.09 -14.20 5.86
C ILE A 104 9.89 -13.56 4.72
N PRO A 105 11.16 -13.93 4.56
CA PRO A 105 11.93 -13.52 3.40
C PRO A 105 11.42 -14.25 2.15
N GLU A 106 10.95 -13.49 1.17
CA GLU A 106 10.61 -13.96 -0.17
C GLU A 106 11.68 -13.49 -1.16
N GLN A 107 11.80 -14.17 -2.31
CA GLN A 107 12.90 -13.89 -3.25
C GLN A 107 12.96 -12.43 -3.75
N SER A 108 11.83 -11.73 -3.78
CA SER A 108 11.69 -10.35 -4.27
C SER A 108 11.03 -9.38 -3.27
N ALA A 109 10.68 -9.85 -2.08
CA ALA A 109 10.00 -9.05 -1.05
C ALA A 109 10.22 -9.65 0.34
N THR A 110 9.83 -8.94 1.38
CA THR A 110 9.76 -9.50 2.72
C THR A 110 8.35 -9.30 3.24
N ALA A 111 7.64 -10.38 3.56
CA ALA A 111 6.33 -10.29 4.17
C ALA A 111 6.50 -10.08 5.68
N ILE A 112 6.03 -8.94 6.17
CA ILE A 112 6.17 -8.55 7.58
C ILE A 112 4.78 -8.37 8.18
N GLY A 113 4.47 -9.18 9.19
CA GLY A 113 3.24 -9.09 9.97
C GLY A 113 3.47 -8.23 11.21
N CYS A 114 2.63 -7.21 11.41
CA CYS A 114 2.69 -6.30 12.55
C CYS A 114 1.41 -6.40 13.37
N CYS A 115 1.53 -6.66 14.67
CA CYS A 115 0.41 -6.59 15.62
C CYS A 115 0.56 -5.36 16.50
N PRO A 116 -0.54 -4.67 16.87
CA PRO A 116 -0.49 -3.66 17.92
C PRO A 116 0.11 -4.24 19.19
N SER A 117 0.98 -3.48 19.86
CA SER A 117 1.47 -3.83 21.19
C SER A 117 0.35 -3.77 22.23
#